data_AF-A0A1M3GL71-F1
#
_entry.id   AF-A0A1M3GL71-F1
#
_cell.length_a   1.000
_cell.length_b   1.000
_cell.length_c   1.000
_cell.angle_alpha   90.00
_cell.angle_beta   90.00
_cell.angle_gamma   90.00
#
_symmetry.space_group_name_H-M   'P 1'
#
loop_
_entity.id
_entity.type
_entity.pdbx_description
1 polymer ?
#
loop_
_entity_poly.entity_id
_entity_poly.type
_entity_poly.pdbx_seq_one_letter_code
_entity_poly.pdbx_strand_id
1 'polypeptide(L)'
;MKKILLTPLILAASLASSGLVAAESPQGAAPMPAEMQQMMKTYKPELRQKVMALSPELKGTIQKLHAGHMRRAKETTLRQVMHEILSEYQSIASALATDNAEQAAEAARRLANHRIPKGGLLPYFSLNQVTDNDLGVLPAMNDIVEGSALKLADAADAGDMPRAASYMSDIMTGCVACHQKFRGVPGISANLMTPLSK
;
A
#
# COMPACT_ATOMS: atom_id res chain seq x y z
N MET A 1 -90.43 11.69 -14.72
CA MET A 1 -89.78 11.82 -16.04
C MET A 1 -88.27 11.96 -15.86
N LYS A 2 -87.48 11.45 -16.84
CA LYS A 2 -86.00 11.27 -16.90
C LYS A 2 -85.53 9.89 -16.39
N LYS A 3 -85.42 8.88 -17.27
CA LYS A 3 -84.30 8.51 -18.20
C LYS A 3 -83.13 7.86 -17.43
N ILE A 4 -83.08 6.52 -17.34
CA ILE A 4 -82.31 5.56 -18.19
C ILE A 4 -80.82 5.94 -18.36
N LEU A 5 -79.89 5.13 -17.85
CA LEU A 5 -79.01 4.25 -18.66
C LEU A 5 -78.07 3.40 -17.80
N LEU A 6 -78.03 2.10 -18.11
CA LEU A 6 -77.04 1.12 -17.65
C LEU A 6 -75.67 1.38 -18.29
N THR A 7 -74.59 1.06 -17.58
CA THR A 7 -73.28 0.79 -18.19
C THR A 7 -72.52 -0.22 -17.31
N PRO A 8 -71.87 -1.25 -17.89
CA PRO A 8 -71.39 -2.41 -17.14
C PRO A 8 -70.02 -2.21 -16.49
N LEU A 9 -69.85 -2.99 -15.41
CA LEU A 9 -68.67 -3.25 -14.61
C LEU A 9 -67.49 -3.71 -15.49
N ILE A 10 -66.38 -2.95 -15.51
CA ILE A 10 -65.11 -3.38 -16.10
C ILE A 10 -64.35 -4.20 -15.06
N LEU A 11 -64.02 -5.43 -15.45
CA LEU A 11 -63.33 -6.45 -14.69
C LEU A 11 -61.81 -6.14 -14.58
N ALA A 12 -61.25 -6.52 -13.44
CA ALA A 12 -59.88 -6.34 -12.99
C ALA A 12 -58.79 -6.99 -13.87
N ALA A 13 -57.59 -6.39 -13.87
CA ALA A 13 -56.29 -7.07 -13.92
C ALA A 13 -55.14 -6.09 -13.63
N SER A 14 -54.90 -5.78 -12.35
CA SER A 14 -53.64 -5.17 -11.89
C SER A 14 -52.64 -6.28 -11.54
N LEU A 15 -51.74 -6.61 -12.47
CA LEU A 15 -50.54 -7.38 -12.14
C LEU A 15 -49.54 -6.45 -11.43
N ALA A 16 -49.52 -6.53 -10.09
CA ALA A 16 -48.43 -6.01 -9.29
C ALA A 16 -47.28 -7.03 -9.30
N SER A 17 -46.34 -6.86 -10.23
CA SER A 17 -45.06 -7.56 -10.18
C SER A 17 -44.14 -6.82 -9.21
N SER A 18 -44.22 -7.16 -7.92
CA SER A 18 -43.21 -6.79 -6.92
C SER A 18 -41.95 -7.61 -7.18
N GLY A 19 -41.12 -7.14 -8.09
CA GLY A 19 -39.76 -7.63 -8.26
C GLY A 19 -38.93 -7.24 -7.03
N LEU A 20 -38.65 -8.22 -6.18
CA LEU A 20 -37.56 -8.20 -5.22
C LEU A 20 -36.28 -7.87 -5.99
N VAL A 21 -35.79 -6.63 -5.87
CA VAL A 21 -34.43 -6.30 -6.27
C VAL A 21 -33.50 -6.94 -5.26
N ALA A 22 -33.13 -8.19 -5.52
CA ALA A 22 -31.92 -8.77 -4.95
C ALA A 22 -30.76 -7.89 -5.43
N ALA A 23 -30.06 -7.25 -4.50
CA ALA A 23 -28.81 -6.57 -4.81
C ALA A 23 -27.85 -7.60 -5.41
N GLU A 24 -27.66 -7.54 -6.74
CA GLU A 24 -26.66 -8.33 -7.43
C GLU A 24 -25.29 -8.03 -6.83
N SER A 25 -24.64 -9.10 -6.36
CA SER A 25 -23.22 -9.04 -6.03
C SER A 25 -22.46 -8.62 -7.30
N PRO A 26 -21.49 -7.69 -7.24
CA PRO A 26 -20.80 -7.22 -8.43
C PRO A 26 -20.12 -8.39 -9.17
N GLN A 27 -20.76 -8.87 -10.24
CA GLN A 27 -20.17 -9.82 -11.18
C GLN A 27 -19.14 -9.05 -12.00
N GLY A 28 -17.86 -9.40 -11.84
CA GLY A 28 -16.78 -8.79 -12.63
C GLY A 28 -15.48 -8.50 -11.88
N ALA A 29 -15.40 -8.77 -10.57
CA ALA A 29 -14.12 -8.71 -9.88
C ALA A 29 -13.21 -9.84 -10.40
N ALA A 30 -12.17 -9.48 -11.16
CA ALA A 30 -11.11 -10.41 -11.53
C ALA A 30 -10.61 -11.14 -10.26
N PRO A 31 -10.38 -12.47 -10.32
CA PRO A 31 -9.97 -13.22 -9.15
C PRO A 31 -8.69 -12.60 -8.57
N MET A 32 -8.70 -12.34 -7.25
CA MET A 32 -7.54 -11.76 -6.60
C MET A 32 -6.32 -12.67 -6.81
N PRO A 33 -5.16 -12.12 -7.17
CA PRO A 33 -3.95 -12.91 -7.38
C PRO A 33 -3.58 -13.73 -6.14
N ALA A 34 -2.95 -14.89 -6.35
CA ALA A 34 -2.64 -15.86 -5.29
C ALA A 34 -1.85 -15.24 -4.12
N GLU A 35 -0.95 -14.29 -4.41
CA GLU A 35 -0.18 -13.56 -3.39
C GLU A 35 -1.09 -12.72 -2.48
N MET A 36 -2.04 -11.99 -3.06
CA MET A 36 -2.99 -11.19 -2.29
C MET A 36 -3.92 -12.08 -1.48
N GLN A 37 -4.34 -13.23 -2.02
CA GLN A 37 -5.10 -14.22 -1.27
C GLN A 37 -4.30 -14.75 -0.07
N GLN A 38 -3.00 -15.03 -0.25
CA GLN A 38 -2.15 -15.52 0.83
C GLN A 38 -1.92 -14.45 1.89
N MET A 39 -1.71 -13.18 1.51
CA MET A 39 -1.62 -12.07 2.47
C MET A 39 -2.91 -11.92 3.28
N MET A 40 -4.08 -12.00 2.63
CA MET A 40 -5.37 -11.89 3.31
C MET A 40 -5.59 -12.95 4.39
N LYS A 41 -5.04 -14.16 4.24
CA LYS A 41 -5.09 -15.20 5.29
C LYS A 41 -4.35 -14.80 6.57
N THR A 42 -3.36 -13.92 6.46
CA THR A 42 -2.58 -13.43 7.61
C THR A 42 -3.21 -12.22 8.29
N TYR A 43 -4.22 -11.61 7.69
CA TYR A 43 -4.85 -10.39 8.19
C TYR A 43 -5.93 -10.69 9.25
N LYS A 44 -5.98 -9.84 10.27
CA LYS A 44 -7.12 -9.77 11.19
C LYS A 44 -8.42 -9.44 10.44
N PRO A 45 -9.59 -9.87 10.93
CA PRO A 45 -10.88 -9.65 10.25
C PRO A 45 -11.14 -8.18 9.88
N GLU A 46 -10.83 -7.24 10.78
CA GLU A 46 -11.09 -5.81 10.56
C GLU A 46 -10.21 -5.25 9.44
N LEU A 47 -8.94 -5.67 9.38
CA LEU A 47 -8.03 -5.30 8.30
C LEU A 47 -8.49 -5.89 6.97
N ARG A 48 -8.91 -7.16 6.95
CA ARG A 48 -9.47 -7.78 5.74
C ARG A 48 -10.65 -6.98 5.19
N GLN A 49 -11.58 -6.58 6.06
CA GLN A 49 -12.72 -5.77 5.65
C GLN A 49 -12.28 -4.43 5.03
N LYS A 50 -11.34 -3.73 5.67
CA LYS A 50 -10.77 -2.48 5.12
C LYS A 50 -10.10 -2.68 3.77
N VAL A 51 -9.27 -3.72 3.62
CA VAL A 51 -8.60 -4.03 2.35
C VAL A 51 -9.61 -4.41 1.26
N MET A 52 -10.66 -5.16 1.60
CA MET A 52 -11.72 -5.48 0.63
C MET A 52 -12.52 -4.25 0.20
N ALA A 53 -12.64 -3.23 1.05
CA ALA A 53 -13.31 -1.97 0.73
C ALA A 53 -12.50 -1.01 -0.17
N LEU A 54 -11.19 -1.23 -0.34
CA LEU A 54 -10.37 -0.40 -1.24
C LEU A 54 -10.80 -0.54 -2.71
N SER A 55 -10.60 0.51 -3.49
CA SER A 55 -10.85 0.51 -4.93
C SER A 55 -10.03 -0.58 -5.66
N PRO A 56 -10.55 -1.16 -6.75
CA PRO A 56 -9.79 -2.11 -7.58
C PRO A 56 -8.48 -1.52 -8.12
N GLU A 57 -8.50 -0.24 -8.47
CA GLU A 57 -7.32 0.47 -8.97
C GLU A 57 -6.21 0.54 -7.91
N LEU A 58 -6.53 0.97 -6.69
CA LEU A 58 -5.55 1.02 -5.61
C LEU A 58 -5.03 -0.38 -5.25
N LYS A 59 -5.89 -1.40 -5.21
CA LYS A 59 -5.45 -2.79 -4.99
C LYS A 59 -4.42 -3.22 -6.04
N GLY A 60 -4.68 -2.91 -7.32
CA GLY A 60 -3.74 -3.18 -8.41
C GLY A 60 -2.42 -2.43 -8.26
N THR A 61 -2.47 -1.16 -7.82
CA THR A 61 -1.29 -0.35 -7.54
C THR A 61 -0.45 -0.94 -6.40
N ILE A 62 -1.08 -1.28 -5.26
CA ILE A 62 -0.41 -1.93 -4.12
C ILE A 62 0.21 -3.27 -4.54
N GLN A 63 -0.45 -4.02 -5.40
CA GLN A 63 0.09 -5.27 -5.91
C GLN A 63 1.35 -5.03 -6.76
N LYS A 64 1.35 -4.03 -7.65
CA LYS A 64 2.53 -3.68 -8.46
C LYS A 64 3.72 -3.30 -7.59
N LEU A 65 3.49 -2.49 -6.55
CA LEU A 65 4.54 -2.13 -5.58
C LEU A 65 5.12 -3.36 -4.89
N HIS A 66 4.27 -4.28 -4.41
CA HIS A 66 4.75 -5.54 -3.81
C HIS A 66 5.45 -6.47 -4.81
N ALA A 67 5.07 -6.46 -6.08
CA ALA A 67 5.67 -7.28 -7.12
C ALA A 67 7.08 -6.81 -7.50
N GLY A 68 7.37 -5.50 -7.35
CA GLY A 68 8.72 -4.95 -7.51
C GLY A 68 9.75 -5.48 -6.52
N HIS A 69 9.30 -6.14 -5.46
CA HIS A 69 10.14 -6.66 -4.39
C HIS A 69 10.20 -8.19 -4.39
N MET A 70 11.29 -8.76 -4.91
CA MET A 70 11.48 -10.21 -4.98
C MET A 70 11.82 -10.83 -3.61
N ARG A 71 12.38 -10.02 -2.71
CA ARG A 71 12.75 -10.45 -1.35
C ARG A 71 11.55 -10.29 -0.43
N ARG A 72 10.99 -11.39 0.05
CA ARG A 72 9.85 -11.39 0.98
C ARG A 72 10.23 -12.02 2.32
N ALA A 73 9.96 -11.33 3.41
CA ALA A 73 10.23 -11.83 4.74
C ALA A 73 9.14 -12.78 5.23
N LYS A 74 9.54 -13.96 5.71
CA LYS A 74 8.63 -14.86 6.44
C LYS A 74 8.38 -14.38 7.87
N GLU A 75 9.43 -13.92 8.55
CA GLU A 75 9.39 -13.53 9.96
C GLU A 75 9.77 -12.07 10.25
N THR A 76 10.53 -11.43 9.36
CA THR A 76 11.01 -10.05 9.58
C THR A 76 9.85 -9.05 9.55
N THR A 77 9.70 -8.29 10.62
CA THR A 77 8.69 -7.22 10.77
C THR A 77 9.09 -5.95 10.04
N LEU A 78 8.14 -5.02 9.81
CA LEU A 78 8.46 -3.72 9.20
C LEU A 78 9.56 -2.96 9.94
N ARG A 79 9.61 -3.01 11.28
CA ARG A 79 10.66 -2.33 12.03
C ARG A 79 12.05 -2.86 11.68
N GLN A 80 12.18 -4.18 11.60
CA GLN A 80 13.45 -4.81 11.28
C GLN A 80 13.86 -4.50 9.83
N VAL A 81 12.91 -4.53 8.89
CA VAL A 81 13.15 -4.06 7.51
C VAL A 81 13.62 -2.60 7.49
N MET A 82 12.99 -1.72 8.28
CA MET A 82 13.38 -0.31 8.36
C MET A 82 14.78 -0.12 8.98
N HIS A 83 15.22 -1.01 9.87
CA HIS A 83 16.62 -1.02 10.34
C HIS A 83 17.60 -1.48 9.26
N GLU A 84 17.22 -2.45 8.42
CA GLU A 84 18.03 -2.83 7.25
C GLU A 84 18.14 -1.65 6.27
N ILE A 85 17.02 -0.98 5.95
CA ILE A 85 17.00 0.23 5.11
C ILE A 85 17.86 1.34 5.71
N LEU A 86 17.78 1.57 7.02
CA LEU A 86 18.60 2.56 7.72
C LEU A 86 20.10 2.23 7.60
N SER A 87 20.47 0.95 7.73
CA SER A 87 21.86 0.52 7.57
C SER A 87 22.38 0.82 6.17
N GLU A 88 21.59 0.57 5.13
CA GLU A 88 21.98 0.90 3.75
C GLU A 88 22.05 2.42 3.54
N TYR A 89 21.11 3.19 4.09
CA TYR A 89 21.16 4.66 4.04
C TYR A 89 22.44 5.21 4.68
N GLN A 90 22.86 4.66 5.82
CA GLN A 90 24.12 5.03 6.47
C GLN A 90 25.35 4.61 5.66
N SER A 91 25.29 3.47 4.97
CA SER A 91 26.35 3.05 4.04
C SER A 91 26.48 4.01 2.86
N ILE A 92 25.36 4.47 2.28
CA ILE A 92 25.35 5.49 1.23
C ILE A 92 25.99 6.78 1.76
N ALA A 93 25.59 7.24 2.95
CA ALA A 93 26.13 8.44 3.57
C ALA A 93 27.65 8.39 3.71
N SER A 94 28.15 7.28 4.26
CA SER A 94 29.59 7.06 4.43
C SER A 94 30.29 7.04 3.07
N ALA A 95 29.74 6.32 2.09
CA ALA A 95 30.33 6.17 0.77
C ALA A 95 30.45 7.52 0.04
N LEU A 96 29.40 8.34 0.07
CA LEU A 96 29.42 9.68 -0.52
C LEU A 96 30.43 10.60 0.19
N ALA A 97 30.51 10.54 1.52
CA ALA A 97 31.47 11.34 2.29
C ALA A 97 32.94 10.97 2.03
N THR A 98 33.19 9.73 1.58
CA THR A 98 34.53 9.23 1.25
C THR A 98 34.78 9.10 -0.25
N ASP A 99 33.90 9.65 -1.09
CA ASP A 99 33.99 9.56 -2.56
C ASP A 99 34.10 8.11 -3.10
N ASN A 100 33.41 7.17 -2.45
CA ASN A 100 33.39 5.76 -2.83
C ASN A 100 32.14 5.43 -3.67
N ALA A 101 32.28 5.58 -4.98
CA ALA A 101 31.19 5.36 -5.95
C ALA A 101 30.62 3.93 -5.91
N GLU A 102 31.48 2.91 -5.88
CA GLU A 102 31.05 1.50 -5.88
C GLU A 102 30.19 1.18 -4.65
N GLN A 103 30.65 1.60 -3.46
CA GLN A 103 29.90 1.39 -2.23
C GLN A 103 28.57 2.16 -2.24
N ALA A 104 28.56 3.39 -2.77
CA ALA A 104 27.35 4.21 -2.85
C ALA A 104 26.30 3.55 -3.75
N ALA A 105 26.70 3.09 -4.93
CA ALA A 105 25.81 2.47 -5.90
C ALA A 105 25.21 1.17 -5.36
N GLU A 106 26.06 0.29 -4.84
CA GLU A 106 25.64 -1.02 -4.36
C GLU A 106 24.76 -0.92 -3.10
N ALA A 107 25.07 -0.01 -2.16
CA ALA A 107 24.21 0.25 -1.01
C ALA A 107 22.84 0.82 -1.42
N ALA A 108 22.79 1.71 -2.42
CA ALA A 108 21.54 2.28 -2.90
C ALA A 108 20.66 1.26 -3.64
N ARG A 109 21.27 0.34 -4.41
CA ARG A 109 20.53 -0.80 -5.00
C ARG A 109 19.98 -1.73 -3.92
N ARG A 110 20.72 -1.98 -2.83
CA ARG A 110 20.21 -2.76 -1.69
C ARG A 110 19.10 -2.05 -0.91
N LEU A 111 19.16 -0.73 -0.79
CA LEU A 111 18.09 0.08 -0.22
C LEU A 111 16.82 -0.07 -1.06
N ALA A 112 16.91 0.12 -2.39
CA ALA A 112 15.78 -0.02 -3.30
C ALA A 112 15.24 -1.45 -3.37
N ASN A 113 16.10 -2.46 -3.24
CA ASN A 113 15.74 -3.88 -3.21
C ASN A 113 15.72 -4.44 -1.78
N HIS A 114 15.16 -3.67 -0.85
CA HIS A 114 14.92 -4.15 0.51
C HIS A 114 13.88 -5.28 0.48
N ARG A 115 13.73 -6.01 1.60
CA ARG A 115 12.69 -7.06 1.68
C ARG A 115 11.32 -6.45 2.00
N ILE A 116 10.24 -7.09 1.53
CA ILE A 116 8.88 -6.83 2.03
C ILE A 116 8.72 -7.47 3.41
N PRO A 117 8.16 -6.77 4.41
CA PRO A 117 7.96 -7.31 5.75
C PRO A 117 6.91 -8.44 5.77
N LYS A 118 6.91 -9.23 6.84
CA LYS A 118 5.92 -10.28 7.09
C LYS A 118 4.51 -9.73 6.94
N GLY A 119 3.73 -10.34 6.04
CA GLY A 119 2.35 -9.97 5.76
C GLY A 119 2.19 -8.76 4.84
N GLY A 120 3.26 -8.24 4.23
CA GLY A 120 3.17 -7.02 3.42
C GLY A 120 3.09 -5.75 4.26
N LEU A 121 2.91 -4.60 3.62
CA LEU A 121 2.95 -3.29 4.29
C LEU A 121 1.69 -2.98 5.10
N LEU A 122 0.51 -3.38 4.62
CA LEU A 122 -0.79 -2.97 5.16
C LEU A 122 -1.04 -3.29 6.65
N PRO A 123 -0.59 -4.43 7.20
CA PRO A 123 -0.73 -4.73 8.63
C PRO A 123 -0.04 -3.74 9.58
N TYR A 124 0.86 -2.90 9.06
CA TYR A 124 1.65 -1.97 9.86
C TYR A 124 1.09 -0.55 9.86
N PHE A 125 0.00 -0.29 9.12
CA PHE A 125 -0.73 0.96 9.17
C PHE A 125 -1.88 0.91 10.17
N SER A 126 -2.30 2.08 10.65
CA SER A 126 -3.51 2.18 11.45
C SER A 126 -4.73 1.85 10.59
N LEU A 127 -5.75 1.20 11.16
CA LEU A 127 -6.93 0.78 10.38
C LEU A 127 -7.69 1.94 9.71
N ASN A 128 -7.60 3.15 10.27
CA ASN A 128 -8.18 4.36 9.69
C ASN A 128 -7.36 4.91 8.51
N GLN A 129 -6.10 4.50 8.34
CA GLN A 129 -5.23 4.86 7.22
C GLN A 129 -5.31 3.85 6.06
N VAL A 130 -6.05 2.74 6.22
CA VAL A 130 -6.30 1.78 5.15
C VAL A 130 -7.51 2.27 4.34
N THR A 131 -7.29 3.34 3.57
CA THR A 131 -8.29 4.02 2.73
C THR A 131 -7.68 4.35 1.37
N ASP A 132 -8.53 4.59 0.35
CA ASP A 132 -8.05 5.00 -0.97
C ASP A 132 -7.25 6.32 -0.90
N ASN A 133 -7.73 7.29 -0.12
CA ASN A 133 -7.10 8.60 0.04
C ASN A 133 -5.71 8.51 0.69
N ASP A 134 -5.58 7.70 1.75
CA ASP A 134 -4.31 7.61 2.47
C ASP A 134 -3.29 6.76 1.74
N LEU A 135 -3.69 5.63 1.16
CA LEU A 135 -2.78 4.70 0.48
C LEU A 135 -2.47 5.11 -0.97
N GLY A 136 -3.27 5.99 -1.57
CA GLY A 136 -3.03 6.52 -2.93
C GLY A 136 -1.70 7.25 -3.09
N VAL A 137 -1.07 7.70 -1.98
CA VAL A 137 0.23 8.37 -1.99
C VAL A 137 1.42 7.41 -2.07
N LEU A 138 1.21 6.10 -1.84
CA LEU A 138 2.29 5.12 -1.77
C LEU A 138 3.17 5.08 -3.03
N PRO A 139 2.65 5.16 -4.27
CA PRO A 139 3.49 5.16 -5.47
C PRO A 139 4.45 6.35 -5.52
N ALA A 140 3.97 7.55 -5.17
CA ALA A 140 4.81 8.74 -5.14
C ALA A 140 5.90 8.61 -4.06
N MET A 141 5.56 8.09 -2.88
CA MET A 141 6.54 7.82 -1.83
C MET A 141 7.58 6.77 -2.26
N ASN A 142 7.15 5.71 -2.95
CA ASN A 142 8.03 4.68 -3.50
C ASN A 142 9.01 5.28 -4.51
N ASP A 143 8.54 6.11 -5.44
CA ASP A 143 9.40 6.75 -6.45
C ASP A 143 10.42 7.69 -5.82
N ILE A 144 10.02 8.47 -4.81
CA ILE A 144 10.93 9.39 -4.12
C ILE A 144 12.00 8.64 -3.31
N VAL A 145 11.69 7.49 -2.72
CA VAL A 145 12.63 6.72 -1.91
C VAL A 145 13.41 5.71 -2.75
N GLU A 146 12.73 4.68 -3.26
CA GLU A 146 13.38 3.61 -4.02
C GLU A 146 13.81 4.09 -5.40
N GLY A 147 12.99 4.89 -6.08
CA GLY A 147 13.33 5.46 -7.38
C GLY A 147 14.55 6.39 -7.30
N SER A 148 14.63 7.25 -6.29
CA SER A 148 15.83 8.07 -6.07
C SER A 148 17.05 7.25 -5.66
N ALA A 149 16.88 6.15 -4.92
CA ALA A 149 17.99 5.25 -4.63
C ALA A 149 18.55 4.58 -5.89
N LEU A 150 17.70 4.18 -6.83
CA LEU A 150 18.16 3.68 -8.13
C LEU A 150 18.85 4.78 -8.96
N LYS A 151 18.31 6.00 -8.98
CA LYS A 151 18.95 7.16 -9.63
C LYS A 151 20.30 7.50 -9.00
N LEU A 152 20.42 7.38 -7.67
CA LEU A 152 21.68 7.53 -6.94
C LEU A 152 22.70 6.51 -7.43
N ALA A 153 22.30 5.24 -7.52
CA ALA A 153 23.18 4.19 -7.99
C ALA A 153 23.68 4.44 -9.42
N ASP A 154 22.78 4.81 -10.32
CA ASP A 154 23.14 5.09 -11.72
C ASP A 154 24.08 6.31 -11.83
N ALA A 155 23.89 7.34 -10.99
CA ALA A 155 24.81 8.49 -10.94
C ALA A 155 26.19 8.13 -10.37
N ALA A 156 26.23 7.32 -9.31
CA ALA A 156 27.48 6.84 -8.73
C ALA A 156 28.25 5.92 -9.70
N ASP A 157 27.57 4.99 -10.38
CA ASP A 157 28.18 4.15 -11.42
C ASP A 157 28.76 4.97 -12.58
N ALA A 158 28.18 6.14 -12.88
CA ALA A 158 28.68 7.08 -13.87
C ALA A 158 29.82 8.00 -13.34
N GLY A 159 30.21 7.86 -12.06
CA GLY A 159 31.19 8.73 -11.41
C GLY A 159 30.69 10.14 -11.06
N ASP A 160 29.39 10.42 -11.21
CA ASP A 160 28.78 11.71 -10.89
C ASP A 160 28.35 11.75 -9.41
N MET A 161 29.34 11.78 -8.53
CA MET A 161 29.14 11.77 -7.07
C MET A 161 28.38 13.00 -6.54
N PRO A 162 28.56 14.22 -7.07
CA PRO A 162 27.71 15.36 -6.71
C PRO A 162 26.22 15.12 -6.99
N ARG A 163 25.90 14.49 -8.13
CA ARG A 163 24.52 14.13 -8.46
C ARG A 163 24.00 12.94 -7.64
N ALA A 164 24.85 11.96 -7.33
CA ALA A 164 24.49 10.89 -6.41
C ALA A 164 24.12 11.47 -5.03
N ALA A 165 24.87 12.45 -4.53
CA ALA A 165 24.60 13.11 -3.26
C ALA A 165 23.26 13.88 -3.25
N SER A 166 22.85 14.49 -4.37
CA SER A 166 21.54 15.16 -4.42
C SER A 166 20.38 14.17 -4.29
N TYR A 167 20.47 13.00 -4.91
CA TYR A 167 19.45 11.95 -4.77
C TYR A 167 19.35 11.40 -3.34
N MET A 168 20.43 11.43 -2.55
CA MET A 168 20.35 11.06 -1.12
C MET A 168 19.45 12.02 -0.32
N SER A 169 19.37 13.28 -0.73
CA SER A 169 18.46 14.28 -0.12
C SER A 169 17.01 13.99 -0.46
N ASP A 170 16.73 13.55 -1.70
CA ASP A 170 15.40 13.11 -2.12
C ASP A 170 14.94 11.89 -1.32
N ILE A 171 15.83 10.89 -1.14
CA ILE A 171 15.55 9.70 -0.32
C ILE A 171 15.15 10.12 1.10
N MET A 172 15.93 10.99 1.75
CA MET A 172 15.63 11.47 3.12
C MET A 172 14.28 12.19 3.18
N THR A 173 13.98 13.03 2.19
CA THR A 173 12.69 13.73 2.10
C THR A 173 11.53 12.73 2.00
N GLY A 174 11.67 11.70 1.16
CA GLY A 174 10.69 10.62 1.05
C GLY A 174 10.52 9.81 2.35
N CYS A 175 11.62 9.46 3.02
CA CYS A 175 11.58 8.78 4.32
C CYS A 175 10.78 9.59 5.34
N VAL A 176 11.05 10.88 5.48
CA VAL A 176 10.35 11.76 6.42
C VAL A 176 8.88 11.92 6.05
N ALA A 177 8.56 12.10 4.76
CA ALA A 177 7.17 12.23 4.31
C ALA A 177 6.33 10.97 4.61
N CYS A 178 6.87 9.78 4.34
CA CYS A 178 6.20 8.51 4.67
C CYS A 178 6.01 8.37 6.18
N HIS A 179 7.04 8.70 6.97
CA HIS A 179 6.92 8.69 8.43
C HIS A 179 5.86 9.66 8.94
N GLN A 180 5.83 10.90 8.45
CA GLN A 180 4.82 11.88 8.90
C GLN A 180 3.39 11.47 8.55
N LYS A 181 3.18 10.81 7.41
CA LYS A 181 1.85 10.34 6.98
C LYS A 181 1.37 9.12 7.76
N PHE A 182 2.22 8.12 7.89
CA PHE A 182 1.82 6.78 8.33
C PHE A 182 2.27 6.44 9.75
N ARG A 183 3.32 7.10 10.25
CA ARG A 183 3.70 6.99 11.65
C ARG A 183 2.88 8.01 12.43
N GLY A 184 2.28 7.55 13.53
CA GLY A 184 1.79 8.46 14.57
C GLY A 184 2.95 9.14 15.29
N VAL A 185 2.93 9.16 16.62
CA VAL A 185 4.06 9.68 17.40
C VAL A 185 5.30 8.81 17.19
N PRO A 186 6.44 9.36 16.74
CA PRO A 186 7.69 8.61 16.63
C PRO A 186 8.03 7.87 17.94
N GLY A 187 8.36 6.59 17.85
CA GLY A 187 8.64 5.74 19.02
C GLY A 187 7.42 5.09 19.68
N ILE A 188 6.20 5.47 19.30
CA ILE A 188 4.97 4.84 19.81
C ILE A 188 4.35 3.97 18.70
N SER A 189 4.18 2.67 18.98
CA SER A 189 3.43 1.75 18.13
C SER A 189 2.57 0.87 19.01
N ALA A 190 1.31 0.62 18.62
CA ALA A 190 0.48 -0.39 19.29
C ALA A 190 1.13 -1.79 19.27
N ASN A 191 2.06 -2.02 18.33
CA ASN A 191 2.88 -3.24 18.23
C ASN A 191 4.21 -3.16 19.01
N LEU A 192 4.49 -2.02 19.67
CA LEU A 192 5.60 -1.83 20.63
C LEU A 192 5.14 -1.95 22.08
N MET A 193 3.89 -1.61 22.33
CA MET A 193 3.31 -1.45 23.66
C MET A 193 2.15 -2.42 23.85
N THR A 194 2.37 -3.70 23.55
CA THR A 194 1.64 -4.74 24.28
C THR A 194 2.56 -5.18 25.40
N PRO A 195 2.44 -4.63 26.62
CA PRO A 195 2.90 -5.37 27.78
C PRO A 195 2.22 -6.73 27.69
N LEU A 196 2.97 -7.80 27.91
CA LEU A 196 2.38 -9.09 28.26
C LEU A 196 1.32 -8.79 29.34
N SER A 197 0.04 -8.95 29.01
CA SER A 197 -1.02 -8.90 30.00
C SER A 197 -0.63 -9.91 31.07
N LYS A 198 -0.42 -9.42 32.29
CA LYS A 198 -0.40 -10.28 33.48
C LYS A 198 -1.80 -10.79 33.73
#